data_AF-A0A536KES8-F1
#
_entry.id   AF-A0A536KES8-F1
#
_cell.length_a   1.000
_cell.length_b   1.000
_cell.length_c   1.000
_cell.angle_alpha   90.00
_cell.angle_beta   90.00
_cell.angle_gamma   90.00
#
_symmetry.space_group_name_H-M   'P 1'
#
loop_
_entity.id
_entity.type
_entity.pdbx_description
1 polymer ?
#
loop_
_entity_poly.entity_id
_entity_poly.type
_entity_poly.pdbx_seq_one_letter_code
_entity_poly.pdbx_strand_id
1 'polypeptide(L)'
;MTPPIPSKADPIVLSQEDLRAVTFARGGKRGRSLRDTAWAAQRAAGDAGTPAAGHAARAAMCAASAAYLHPLADAHQVKHILGAAAHAARAAELLAGDDPEIGADHIAKARQHATRVVVDVLSRYPAAPPGGGRIGELLRALDQALRYR
;
A
#
# COMPACT_ATOMS: atom_id res chain seq x y z
N MET A 1 -40.85 18.85 5.16
CA MET A 1 -39.70 18.87 6.10
C MET A 1 -38.69 17.87 5.57
N THR A 2 -37.76 18.33 4.74
CA THR A 2 -36.80 17.50 4.00
C THR A 2 -35.59 17.24 4.92
N PRO A 3 -35.11 15.99 5.09
CA PRO A 3 -33.92 15.75 5.90
C PRO A 3 -32.68 16.35 5.20
N PRO A 4 -31.69 16.83 5.97
CA PRO A 4 -30.48 17.39 5.39
C PRO A 4 -29.62 16.29 4.76
N ILE A 5 -29.06 16.59 3.59
CA ILE A 5 -28.02 15.81 2.93
C ILE A 5 -26.72 16.06 3.71
N PRO A 6 -26.06 15.04 4.29
CA PRO A 6 -24.72 15.24 4.84
C PRO A 6 -23.73 15.49 3.69
N SER A 7 -23.10 16.65 3.74
CA SER A 7 -22.12 17.17 2.78
C SER A 7 -20.69 16.88 3.25
N LYS A 8 -19.85 16.55 2.25
CA LYS A 8 -18.38 16.45 2.23
C LYS A 8 -17.79 15.23 2.92
N ALA A 9 -17.13 14.41 2.08
CA ALA A 9 -16.25 13.33 2.44
C ALA A 9 -15.31 13.74 3.59
N ASP A 10 -15.30 12.93 4.64
CA ASP A 10 -14.31 13.04 5.70
C ASP A 10 -12.92 12.99 5.06
N PRO A 11 -12.03 13.97 5.32
CA PRO A 11 -10.63 13.80 4.96
C PRO A 11 -10.17 12.58 5.73
N ILE A 12 -9.66 11.57 5.01
CA ILE A 12 -9.08 10.34 5.56
C ILE A 12 -8.21 10.73 6.76
N VAL A 13 -8.75 10.56 7.97
CA VAL A 13 -8.00 10.78 9.20
C VAL A 13 -7.04 9.61 9.26
N LEU A 14 -5.84 9.83 8.71
CA LEU A 14 -4.72 8.90 8.80
C LEU A 14 -4.59 8.52 10.26
N SER A 15 -4.74 7.24 10.56
CA SER A 15 -4.64 6.76 11.94
C SER A 15 -3.25 7.10 12.48
N GLN A 16 -3.05 7.10 13.80
CA GLN A 16 -1.71 7.36 14.39
C GLN A 16 -0.62 6.45 13.81
N GLU A 17 -1.00 5.29 13.27
CA GLU A 17 -0.14 4.32 12.60
C GLU A 17 0.34 4.83 11.23
N ASP A 18 -0.56 5.38 10.41
CA ASP A 18 -0.23 5.95 9.10
C ASP A 18 0.72 7.16 9.22
N LEU A 19 0.56 7.95 10.28
CA LEU A 19 1.39 9.12 10.56
C LEU A 19 2.88 8.79 10.70
N ARG A 20 3.23 7.61 11.24
CA ARG A 20 4.62 7.17 11.41
C ARG A 20 5.26 6.80 10.08
N ALA A 21 4.54 6.08 9.22
CA ALA A 21 5.00 5.77 7.88
C ALA A 21 5.20 7.04 7.04
N VAL A 22 4.26 7.99 7.13
CA VAL A 22 4.41 9.31 6.47
C VAL A 22 5.61 10.09 7.01
N THR A 23 5.84 10.08 8.32
CA THR A 23 7.00 10.76 8.93
C THR A 23 8.32 10.17 8.43
N PHE A 24 8.43 8.84 8.33
CA PHE A 24 9.60 8.18 7.75
C PHE A 24 9.78 8.53 6.26
N ALA A 25 8.71 8.48 5.47
CA ALA A 25 8.73 8.85 4.05
C ALA A 25 9.19 10.31 3.81
N ARG A 26 9.01 11.19 4.80
CA ARG A 26 9.48 12.59 4.80
C ARG A 26 10.89 12.78 5.36
N GLY A 27 11.68 11.71 5.54
CA GLY A 27 13.06 11.76 6.03
C GLY A 27 13.23 11.52 7.53
N GLY A 28 12.17 11.08 8.22
CA GLY A 28 12.24 10.66 9.62
C GLY A 28 13.14 9.44 9.84
N LYS A 29 13.58 9.23 11.09
CA LYS A 29 14.48 8.12 11.42
C LYS A 29 13.77 6.76 11.34
N ARG A 30 14.48 5.75 10.84
CA ARG A 30 14.11 4.34 11.03
C ARG A 30 14.20 4.01 12.53
N GLY A 31 13.14 3.48 13.13
CA GLY A 31 13.10 3.24 14.58
C GLY A 31 12.05 2.23 15.03
N ARG A 32 12.07 1.89 16.33
CA ARG A 32 11.16 0.91 16.95
C ARG A 32 9.69 1.20 16.66
N SER A 33 9.30 2.47 16.63
CA SER A 33 7.92 2.90 16.35
C SER A 33 7.36 2.38 15.02
N LEU A 34 8.19 2.26 13.97
CA LEU A 34 7.76 1.69 12.69
C LEU A 34 7.52 0.18 12.80
N ARG A 35 8.34 -0.55 13.57
CA ARG A 35 8.11 -1.98 13.82
C ARG A 35 6.82 -2.19 14.61
N ASP A 36 6.64 -1.42 15.67
CA ASP A 36 5.46 -1.52 16.51
C ASP A 36 4.18 -1.25 15.70
N THR A 37 4.24 -0.26 14.80
CA THR A 37 3.17 0.03 13.85
C THR A 37 2.94 -1.11 12.86
N ALA A 38 3.98 -1.67 12.25
CA ALA A 38 3.82 -2.80 11.33
C ALA A 38 3.17 -4.01 12.04
N TRP A 39 3.59 -4.30 13.28
CA TRP A 39 2.99 -5.37 14.09
C TRP A 39 1.55 -5.09 14.49
N ALA A 40 1.22 -3.85 14.87
CA ALA A 40 -0.14 -3.46 15.20
C ALA A 40 -1.07 -3.57 13.99
N ALA A 41 -0.63 -3.05 12.84
CA ALA A 41 -1.37 -3.15 11.58
C ALA A 41 -1.54 -4.62 11.12
N GLN A 42 -0.52 -5.47 11.31
CA GLN A 42 -0.64 -6.90 11.00
C GLN A 42 -1.65 -7.61 11.91
N ARG A 43 -1.74 -7.26 13.19
CA ARG A 43 -2.79 -7.78 14.09
C ARG A 43 -4.17 -7.29 13.67
N ALA A 44 -4.32 -5.98 13.44
CA ALA A 44 -5.57 -5.39 12.96
C ALA A 44 -6.05 -6.02 11.65
N ALA A 45 -5.14 -6.42 10.75
CA ALA A 45 -5.49 -7.14 9.54
C ALA A 45 -6.05 -8.55 9.79
N GLY A 46 -5.66 -9.21 10.88
CA GLY A 46 -6.20 -10.51 11.29
C GLY A 46 -7.55 -10.38 12.00
N ASP A 47 -7.74 -9.28 12.75
CA ASP A 47 -8.95 -9.01 13.53
C ASP A 47 -10.02 -8.26 12.72
N ALA A 48 -9.75 -7.92 11.46
CA ALA A 48 -10.62 -7.14 10.62
C ALA A 48 -11.93 -7.86 10.30
N GLY A 49 -13.07 -7.22 10.60
CA GLY A 49 -14.40 -7.76 10.34
C GLY A 49 -14.81 -7.80 8.86
N THR A 50 -14.02 -7.21 7.95
CA THR A 50 -14.26 -7.26 6.50
C THR A 50 -12.96 -7.47 5.73
N PRO A 51 -13.02 -8.12 4.54
CA PRO A 51 -11.84 -8.27 3.67
C PRO A 51 -11.21 -6.93 3.27
N ALA A 52 -12.03 -5.90 3.03
CA ALA A 52 -11.56 -4.56 2.69
C ALA A 52 -10.73 -3.95 3.83
N ALA A 53 -11.23 -3.99 5.07
CA ALA A 53 -10.51 -3.51 6.24
C ALA A 53 -9.20 -4.30 6.46
N GLY A 54 -9.23 -5.62 6.26
CA GLY A 54 -8.04 -6.46 6.35
C GLY A 54 -6.95 -6.06 5.35
N HIS A 55 -7.34 -5.72 4.11
CA HIS A 55 -6.40 -5.22 3.12
C HIS A 55 -5.90 -3.80 3.41
N ALA A 56 -6.75 -2.91 3.91
CA ALA A 56 -6.32 -1.57 4.34
C ALA A 56 -5.25 -1.66 5.45
N ALA A 57 -5.45 -2.53 6.44
CA ALA A 57 -4.48 -2.76 7.50
C ALA A 57 -3.17 -3.38 6.98
N ARG A 58 -3.23 -4.33 6.02
CA ARG A 58 -2.02 -4.85 5.35
C ARG A 58 -1.29 -3.77 4.54
N ALA A 59 -2.01 -2.82 3.95
CA ALA A 59 -1.39 -1.68 3.27
C ALA A 59 -0.57 -0.82 4.24
N ALA A 60 -1.12 -0.49 5.40
CA ALA A 60 -0.43 0.24 6.47
C ALA A 60 0.79 -0.54 6.99
N MET A 61 0.63 -1.85 7.21
CA MET A 61 1.74 -2.73 7.58
C MET A 61 2.88 -2.67 6.56
N CYS A 62 2.57 -2.82 5.26
CA CYS A 62 3.57 -2.75 4.19
C CYS A 62 4.26 -1.38 4.16
N ALA A 63 3.52 -0.29 4.31
CA ALA A 63 4.09 1.06 4.33
C ALA A 63 5.09 1.26 5.48
N ALA A 64 4.76 0.78 6.69
CA ALA A 64 5.69 0.83 7.83
C ALA A 64 6.89 -0.12 7.65
N SER A 65 6.66 -1.28 7.01
CA SER A 65 7.68 -2.32 6.79
C SER A 65 8.68 -1.97 5.69
N ALA A 66 8.33 -1.03 4.80
CA ALA A 66 9.21 -0.56 3.72
C ALA A 66 10.56 -0.01 4.24
N ALA A 67 10.60 0.53 5.47
CA ALA A 67 11.81 1.00 6.13
C ALA A 67 12.84 -0.12 6.44
N TYR A 68 12.43 -1.38 6.32
CA TYR A 68 13.23 -2.57 6.58
C TYR A 68 13.51 -3.39 5.31
N LEU A 69 13.34 -2.79 4.13
CA LEU A 69 13.72 -3.37 2.85
C LEU A 69 15.16 -3.90 2.91
N HIS A 70 15.35 -5.17 2.59
CA HIS A 70 16.68 -5.78 2.59
C HIS A 70 17.38 -5.50 1.24
N PRO A 71 18.67 -5.14 1.22
CA PRO A 71 19.41 -4.88 -0.02
C PRO A 71 19.72 -6.13 -0.87
N LEU A 72 19.16 -7.30 -0.53
CA LEU A 72 19.37 -8.51 -1.32
C LEU A 72 18.40 -8.52 -2.48
N ALA A 73 18.91 -8.75 -3.69
CA ALA A 73 18.12 -8.81 -4.92
C ALA A 73 17.25 -10.08 -4.96
N ASP A 74 16.20 -10.11 -4.14
CA ASP A 74 15.19 -11.14 -4.07
C ASP A 74 13.85 -10.56 -4.55
N ALA A 75 13.16 -11.27 -5.45
CA ALA A 75 11.85 -10.89 -5.97
C ALA A 75 10.79 -10.71 -4.87
N HIS A 76 10.94 -11.39 -3.72
CA HIS A 76 10.08 -11.16 -2.56
C HIS A 76 10.23 -9.77 -1.95
N GLN A 77 11.38 -9.11 -2.14
CA GLN A 77 11.62 -7.75 -1.66
C GLN A 77 10.82 -6.70 -2.44
N VAL A 78 10.36 -7.00 -3.67
CA VAL A 78 9.48 -6.10 -4.44
C VAL A 78 8.17 -5.83 -3.69
N LYS A 79 7.68 -6.79 -2.89
CA LYS A 79 6.49 -6.61 -2.04
C LYS A 79 6.69 -5.55 -0.96
N HIS A 80 7.90 -5.34 -0.48
CA HIS A 80 8.18 -4.26 0.48
C HIS A 80 8.13 -2.87 -0.17
N ILE A 81 8.36 -2.78 -1.48
CA ILE A 81 8.31 -1.53 -2.24
C ILE A 81 6.87 -1.22 -2.70
N LEU A 82 6.19 -2.22 -3.29
CA LEU A 82 4.91 -2.03 -3.99
C LEU A 82 3.69 -2.55 -3.22
N GLY A 83 3.89 -3.34 -2.17
CA GLY A 83 2.81 -4.05 -1.47
C GLY A 83 1.81 -3.12 -0.79
N ALA A 84 2.25 -1.94 -0.32
CA ALA A 84 1.35 -0.95 0.26
C ALA A 84 0.32 -0.47 -0.76
N ALA A 85 0.76 -0.12 -1.98
CA ALA A 85 -0.12 0.32 -3.06
C ALA A 85 -1.04 -0.81 -3.54
N ALA A 86 -0.51 -2.03 -3.68
CA ALA A 86 -1.32 -3.17 -4.12
C ALA A 86 -2.43 -3.54 -3.12
N HIS A 87 -2.13 -3.51 -1.82
CA HIS A 87 -3.14 -3.75 -0.78
C HIS A 87 -4.16 -2.61 -0.67
N ALA A 88 -3.73 -1.35 -0.82
CA ALA A 88 -4.64 -0.21 -0.86
C ALA A 88 -5.60 -0.28 -2.06
N ALA A 89 -5.09 -0.64 -3.24
CA ALA A 89 -5.92 -0.85 -4.43
C ALA A 89 -6.95 -1.95 -4.19
N ARG A 90 -6.56 -3.11 -3.66
CA ARG A 90 -7.50 -4.21 -3.36
C ARG A 90 -8.54 -3.85 -2.32
N ALA A 91 -8.18 -3.08 -1.30
CA ALA A 91 -9.15 -2.57 -0.33
C ALA A 91 -10.20 -1.68 -1.02
N ALA A 92 -9.77 -0.83 -1.96
CA ALA A 92 -10.66 0.03 -2.73
C ALA A 92 -11.59 -0.76 -3.67
N GLU A 93 -11.08 -1.76 -4.39
CA GLU A 93 -11.92 -2.68 -5.19
C GLU A 93 -13.05 -3.28 -4.34
N LEU A 94 -12.70 -3.84 -3.18
CA LEU A 94 -13.65 -4.50 -2.28
C LEU A 94 -14.70 -3.55 -1.71
N LEU A 95 -14.33 -2.31 -1.39
CA LEU A 95 -15.29 -1.29 -0.95
C LEU A 95 -16.26 -0.87 -2.07
N ALA A 96 -15.82 -0.99 -3.32
CA ALA A 96 -16.62 -0.70 -4.51
C ALA A 96 -17.38 -1.92 -5.04
N GLY A 97 -17.54 -2.99 -4.24
CA GLY A 97 -18.25 -4.19 -4.68
C GLY A 97 -17.41 -5.14 -5.53
N ASP A 98 -16.09 -5.19 -5.27
CA ASP A 98 -15.10 -5.99 -5.99
C ASP A 98 -14.83 -5.52 -7.43
N ASP A 99 -14.99 -4.22 -7.69
CA ASP A 99 -14.78 -3.61 -9.01
C ASP A 99 -13.27 -3.48 -9.35
N PRO A 100 -12.77 -4.20 -10.37
CA PRO A 100 -11.36 -4.17 -10.76
C PRO A 100 -10.90 -2.82 -11.36
N GLU A 101 -11.80 -2.00 -11.90
CA GLU A 101 -11.44 -0.71 -12.51
C GLU A 101 -11.00 0.30 -11.45
N ILE A 102 -11.61 0.26 -10.26
CA ILE A 102 -11.17 1.06 -9.11
C ILE A 102 -9.75 0.69 -8.70
N GLY A 103 -9.40 -0.60 -8.76
CA GLY A 103 -8.04 -1.08 -8.53
C GLY A 103 -7.07 -0.51 -9.56
N ALA A 104 -7.42 -0.55 -10.84
CA ALA A 104 -6.62 0.01 -11.93
C ALA A 104 -6.36 1.52 -11.76
N ASP A 105 -7.39 2.28 -11.39
CA ASP A 105 -7.28 3.72 -11.09
C ASP A 105 -6.35 4.00 -9.91
N HIS A 106 -6.43 3.19 -8.86
CA HIS A 106 -5.52 3.29 -7.71
C HIS A 106 -4.06 3.03 -8.12
N ILE A 107 -3.82 2.03 -8.98
CA ILE A 107 -2.48 1.75 -9.51
C ILE A 107 -1.98 2.89 -10.40
N ALA A 108 -2.83 3.48 -11.23
CA ALA A 108 -2.48 4.64 -12.05
C ALA A 108 -2.08 5.86 -11.18
N LYS A 109 -2.81 6.14 -10.09
CA LYS A 109 -2.45 7.18 -9.12
C LYS A 109 -1.13 6.87 -8.40
N ALA A 110 -0.94 5.62 -7.95
CA ALA A 110 0.32 5.22 -7.32
C ALA A 110 1.52 5.40 -8.25
N ARG A 111 1.35 5.06 -9.54
CA ARG A 111 2.36 5.31 -10.58
C ARG A 111 2.69 6.80 -10.70
N GLN A 112 1.69 7.68 -10.71
CA GLN A 112 1.90 9.13 -10.80
C GLN A 112 2.69 9.68 -9.61
N HIS A 113 2.43 9.18 -8.40
CA HIS A 113 3.11 9.60 -7.16
C HIS A 113 4.51 9.01 -6.98
N ALA A 114 4.84 7.92 -7.67
CA ALA A 114 6.16 7.30 -7.55
C ALA A 114 7.26 8.25 -8.07
N THR A 115 8.21 8.56 -7.18
CA THR A 115 9.37 9.40 -7.49
C THR A 115 10.42 8.60 -8.26
N ARG A 116 11.37 9.31 -8.90
CA ARG A 116 12.52 8.67 -9.57
C ARG A 116 13.31 7.77 -8.61
N VAL A 117 13.46 8.16 -7.35
CA VAL A 117 14.15 7.36 -6.32
C VAL A 117 13.45 6.00 -6.13
N VAL A 118 12.12 5.94 -6.13
CA VAL A 118 11.38 4.67 -6.04
C VAL A 118 11.68 3.78 -7.24
N VAL A 119 11.70 4.35 -8.45
CA VAL A 119 12.01 3.62 -9.69
C VAL A 119 13.47 3.12 -9.68
N ASP A 120 14.42 3.95 -9.24
CA ASP A 120 15.84 3.60 -9.15
C ASP A 120 16.09 2.49 -8.12
N VAL A 121 15.34 2.48 -7.00
CA VAL A 121 15.40 1.40 -6.01
C VAL A 121 14.76 0.13 -6.57
N LEU A 122 13.57 0.22 -7.15
CA LEU A 122 12.85 -0.92 -7.73
C LEU A 122 13.67 -1.63 -8.81
N SER A 123 14.39 -0.86 -9.65
CA SER A 123 15.21 -1.37 -10.75
C SER A 123 16.41 -2.21 -10.30
N ARG A 124 16.78 -2.15 -9.01
CA ARG A 124 17.85 -3.00 -8.43
C ARG A 124 17.37 -4.42 -8.09
N TYR A 125 16.06 -4.64 -8.10
CA TYR A 125 15.46 -5.93 -7.80
C TYR A 125 14.93 -6.58 -9.07
N PRO A 126 14.86 -7.93 -9.12
CA PRO A 126 14.16 -8.65 -10.17
C PRO A 126 12.70 -8.17 -10.32
N ALA A 127 12.10 -8.45 -11.47
CA ALA A 127 10.68 -8.19 -11.68
C ALA A 127 9.80 -8.88 -10.61
N ALA A 128 8.61 -8.33 -10.38
CA ALA A 128 7.67 -8.88 -9.42
C ALA A 128 7.36 -10.37 -9.68
N PRO A 129 7.40 -11.24 -8.66
CA PRO A 129 7.23 -12.68 -8.85
C PRO A 129 5.79 -13.05 -9.26
N PRO A 130 5.60 -14.19 -9.96
CA PRO A 130 4.27 -14.70 -10.28
C PRO A 130 3.49 -15.12 -9.02
N GLY A 131 2.16 -15.29 -9.14
CA GLY A 131 1.28 -15.73 -8.07
C GLY A 131 0.73 -14.60 -7.19
N GLY A 132 0.23 -14.92 -5.99
CA GLY A 132 -0.30 -13.94 -5.02
C GLY A 132 -1.73 -13.45 -5.26
N GLY A 133 -2.49 -14.14 -6.14
CA GLY A 133 -3.88 -13.79 -6.47
C GLY A 133 -4.02 -12.35 -6.96
N ARG A 134 -5.16 -11.72 -6.64
CA ARG A 134 -5.47 -10.35 -7.09
C ARG A 134 -4.45 -9.31 -6.62
N ILE A 135 -3.90 -9.44 -5.41
CA ILE A 135 -2.82 -8.57 -4.92
C ILE A 135 -1.57 -8.69 -5.78
N GLY A 136 -1.22 -9.91 -6.17
CA GLY A 136 -0.07 -10.15 -7.04
C GLY A 136 -0.25 -9.55 -8.43
N GLU A 137 -1.47 -9.57 -8.97
CA GLU A 137 -1.80 -8.91 -10.24
C GLU A 137 -1.61 -7.40 -10.16
N LEU A 138 -2.21 -6.75 -9.15
CA LEU A 138 -2.07 -5.30 -8.91
C LEU A 138 -0.61 -4.90 -8.70
N LEU A 139 0.14 -5.70 -7.96
CA LEU A 139 1.57 -5.49 -7.71
C LEU A 139 2.39 -5.58 -9.01
N ARG A 140 2.15 -6.61 -9.85
CA ARG A 140 2.83 -6.76 -11.14
C ARG A 140 2.46 -5.65 -12.12
N ALA A 141 1.19 -5.22 -12.14
CA ALA A 141 0.75 -4.10 -12.96
C ALA A 141 1.51 -2.81 -12.60
N LEU A 142 1.66 -2.51 -11.31
CA LEU A 142 2.45 -1.37 -10.86
C LEU A 142 3.94 -1.52 -11.17
N ASP A 143 4.52 -2.71 -10.93
CA ASP A 143 5.94 -3.00 -11.22
C ASP A 143 6.27 -2.73 -12.71
N GLN A 144 5.47 -3.29 -13.62
CA GLN A 144 5.62 -3.04 -15.06
C GLN A 144 5.45 -1.56 -15.38
N ALA A 145 4.37 -0.93 -14.90
CA ALA A 145 4.07 0.46 -15.22
C ALA A 145 5.10 1.47 -14.70
N LEU A 146 5.92 1.09 -13.70
CA LEU A 146 7.03 1.90 -13.19
C LEU A 146 8.36 1.63 -13.91
N ARG A 147 8.64 0.37 -14.29
CA ARG A 147 9.86 0.00 -15.01
C ARG A 147 9.90 0.51 -16.45
N TYR A 148 8.74 0.75 -17.05
CA TYR A 148 8.61 1.30 -18.41
C TYR A 148 8.28 2.81 -18.43
N ARG A 149 8.65 3.57 -17.38
CA ARG A 149 8.50 5.04 -17.35
C ARG A 149 9.68 5.79 -17.93
#